data_AF-A0A0L8HR42-F1
#
_entry.id   AF-A0A0L8HR42-F1
#
_cell.length_a   1.000
_cell.length_b   1.000
_cell.length_c   1.000
_cell.angle_alpha   90.00
_cell.angle_beta   90.00
_cell.angle_gamma   90.00
#
_symmetry.space_group_name_H-M   'P 1'
#
loop_
_entity.id
_entity.type
_entity.pdbx_description
1 polymer ?
#
loop_
_entity_poly.entity_id
_entity_poly.type
_entity_poly.pdbx_seq_one_letter_code
_entity_poly.pdbx_strand_id
1 'polypeptide(L)'
;MKDLEQPQSINDRMMKLRILHSCGRFVTVFSIYAPTLSPNEENIHAFYEELRSSILSVPLNEKLVVLGDFNARVGRDNSAWNVFGRYGIGKVNKNGLHLLQMCSELGLAVGNTFFHHKLKHK
;
A
#
# COMPACT_ATOMS: atom_id res chain seq x y z
N MET A 1 7.07 13.30 24.83
CA MET A 1 7.40 12.69 23.53
C MET A 1 7.77 11.23 23.79
N LYS A 2 6.79 10.36 24.03
CA LYS A 2 6.99 8.96 24.49
C LYS A 2 6.13 7.97 23.69
N ASP A 3 5.73 8.36 22.47
CA ASP A 3 4.57 7.78 21.78
C ASP A 3 4.93 7.14 20.43
N LEU A 4 6.23 7.03 20.13
CA LEU A 4 6.76 6.45 18.89
C LEU A 4 7.63 5.24 19.21
N GLU A 5 7.24 4.06 18.73
CA GLU A 5 8.13 2.90 18.72
C GLU A 5 9.24 3.12 17.68
N GLN A 6 10.41 2.49 17.88
CA GLN A 6 11.46 2.57 16.87
C GLN A 6 11.01 1.89 15.57
N PRO A 7 11.34 2.46 14.38
CA PRO A 7 11.06 1.81 13.12
C PRO A 7 11.71 0.42 13.07
N GLN A 8 10.94 -0.57 12.61
CA GLN A 8 11.37 -1.95 12.45
C GLN A 8 11.59 -2.23 10.97
N SER A 9 12.81 -2.62 10.60
CA SER A 9 13.06 -3.17 9.27
C SER A 9 12.44 -4.56 9.17
N ILE A 10 11.71 -4.82 8.09
CA ILE A 10 11.19 -6.15 7.75
C ILE A 10 12.12 -6.79 6.72
N ASN A 11 12.44 -6.04 5.67
CA ASN A 11 13.42 -6.39 4.64
C ASN A 11 13.93 -5.11 3.94
N ASP A 12 14.79 -5.24 2.93
CA ASP A 12 15.38 -4.12 2.19
C ASP A 12 14.36 -3.18 1.51
N ARG A 13 13.10 -3.61 1.39
CA ARG A 13 12.01 -2.93 0.69
C ARG A 13 10.83 -2.61 1.60
N MET A 14 10.85 -2.98 2.87
CA MET A 14 9.72 -2.80 3.78
C MET A 14 10.18 -2.47 5.19
N MET A 15 9.60 -1.40 5.72
CA MET A 15 9.78 -0.97 7.10
C MET A 15 8.42 -0.75 7.74
N LYS A 16 8.31 -1.05 9.03
CA LYS A 16 7.12 -0.86 9.85
C LYS A 16 7.40 0.19 10.92
N LEU A 17 6.42 1.05 11.17
CA LEU A 17 6.44 2.01 12.27
C LEU A 17 5.09 1.96 12.99
N ARG A 18 5.12 1.88 14.31
CA ARG A 18 3.91 1.87 15.14
C ARG A 18 3.87 3.13 16.00
N ILE A 19 2.76 3.87 15.90
CA ILE A 19 2.61 5.20 16.50
C ILE A 19 1.35 5.22 17.35
N LEU A 20 1.44 5.70 18.59
CA LEU A 20 0.25 5.94 19.41
C LEU A 20 -0.40 7.27 18.97
N HIS A 21 -1.60 7.19 18.40
CA HIS A 21 -2.37 8.37 18.00
C HIS A 21 -3.01 9.03 19.24
N SER A 22 -3.27 10.33 19.16
CA SER A 22 -3.89 11.12 20.24
C SER A 22 -5.27 10.62 20.68
N CYS A 23 -5.94 9.81 19.86
CA CYS A 23 -7.21 9.15 20.20
C CYS A 23 -7.04 7.84 21.00
N GLY A 24 -5.82 7.51 21.43
CA GLY A 24 -5.52 6.31 22.22
C GLY A 24 -5.47 5.01 21.41
N ARG A 25 -5.47 5.09 20.07
CA ARG A 25 -5.33 3.93 19.18
C ARG A 25 -3.98 3.97 18.48
N PHE A 26 -3.37 2.80 18.31
CA PHE A 26 -2.16 2.71 17.50
C PHE A 26 -2.49 2.82 16.01
N VAL A 27 -1.56 3.42 15.28
CA VAL A 27 -1.48 3.41 13.83
C VAL A 27 -0.22 2.65 13.45
N THR A 28 -0.38 1.55 12.74
CA THR A 28 0.73 0.85 12.10
C THR A 28 0.89 1.38 10.67
N VAL A 29 2.09 1.87 10.37
CA VAL A 29 2.48 2.41 9.08
C VAL A 29 3.53 1.50 8.46
N PHE A 30 3.29 1.02 7.25
CA PHE A 30 4.30 0.38 6.42
C PHE A 30 4.84 1.37 5.41
N SER A 31 6.16 1.49 5.33
CA SER A 31 6.87 2.15 4.25
C SER A 31 7.43 1.09 3.31
N ILE A 32 7.02 1.14 2.04
CA ILE A 32 7.34 0.09 1.06
C ILE A 32 8.06 0.64 -0.18
N TYR A 33 8.91 -0.18 -0.79
CA TYR A 33 9.48 0.04 -2.11
C TYR A 33 9.35 -1.22 -2.97
N ALA A 34 8.25 -1.33 -3.71
CA ALA A 34 7.94 -2.51 -4.51
C ALA A 34 8.97 -2.71 -5.63
N PRO A 35 9.27 -3.95 -6.05
CA PRO A 35 10.09 -4.21 -7.20
C PRO A 35 9.59 -3.48 -8.46
N THR A 36 10.51 -2.91 -9.24
CA THR A 36 10.18 -2.43 -10.59
C THR A 36 9.71 -3.61 -11.43
N LEU A 37 8.89 -3.35 -12.47
CA LEU A 37 8.48 -4.35 -13.44
C LEU A 37 9.71 -5.13 -13.95
N SER A 38 9.89 -6.33 -13.40
CA SER A 38 11.00 -7.23 -13.71
C SER A 38 10.43 -8.41 -14.50
N PRO A 39 11.20 -9.00 -15.42
CA PRO A 39 10.77 -10.24 -16.09
C PRO A 39 10.68 -11.42 -15.11
N ASN A 40 11.32 -11.32 -13.94
CA ASN A 40 11.15 -12.31 -12.87
C ASN A 40 9.87 -12.00 -12.08
N GLU A 41 8.79 -12.72 -12.41
CA GLU A 41 7.49 -12.61 -11.74
C GLU A 41 7.51 -13.17 -10.31
N GLU A 42 8.42 -14.10 -9.99
CA GLU A 42 8.55 -14.69 -8.65
C GLU A 42 8.92 -13.62 -7.62
N ASN A 43 9.78 -12.67 -7.99
CA ASN A 43 10.17 -11.56 -7.12
C ASN A 43 9.00 -10.63 -6.79
N ILE A 44 8.11 -10.39 -7.76
CA ILE A 44 6.92 -9.55 -7.55
C ILE A 44 5.95 -10.32 -6.66
N HIS A 45 5.68 -11.59 -6.96
CA HIS A 45 4.77 -12.41 -6.17
C HIS A 45 5.24 -12.54 -4.71
N ALA A 46 6.50 -12.88 -4.48
CA ALA A 46 7.08 -12.98 -3.14
C ALA A 46 6.95 -11.67 -2.35
N PHE A 47 7.20 -10.52 -2.99
CA PHE A 47 7.01 -9.22 -2.36
C PHE A 47 5.56 -8.98 -1.92
N TYR A 48 4.58 -9.27 -2.78
CA TYR A 48 3.16 -9.08 -2.44
C TYR A 48 2.68 -10.07 -1.36
N GLU A 49 3.19 -11.31 -1.33
CA GLU A 49 2.90 -12.27 -0.27
C GLU A 49 3.47 -11.86 1.09
N GLU A 50 4.71 -11.34 1.12
CA GLU A 50 5.32 -10.85 2.34
C GLU A 50 4.62 -9.58 2.86
N LEU A 51 4.24 -8.67 1.96
CA LEU A 51 3.43 -7.49 2.30
C LEU A 51 2.06 -7.89 2.84
N ARG A 52 1.40 -8.87 2.21
CA ARG A 52 0.12 -9.42 2.68
C ARG A 52 0.26 -9.97 4.09
N SER A 53 1.25 -10.83 4.32
CA SER A 53 1.51 -11.44 5.63
C SER A 53 1.79 -10.38 6.70
N SER A 54 2.58 -9.36 6.34
CA SER A 54 2.90 -8.23 7.22
C SER A 54 1.65 -7.42 7.58
N ILE A 55 0.77 -7.14 6.62
CA ILE A 55 -0.51 -6.46 6.85
C ILE A 55 -1.42 -7.28 7.76
N LEU A 56 -1.55 -8.59 7.51
CA LEU A 56 -2.39 -9.48 8.31
C LEU A 56 -1.88 -9.65 9.76
N SER A 57 -0.60 -9.37 10.01
CA SER A 57 -0.05 -9.37 11.37
C SER A 57 -0.44 -8.15 12.21
N VAL A 58 -1.01 -7.10 11.59
CA VAL A 58 -1.41 -5.89 12.32
C VAL A 58 -2.66 -6.16 13.17
N PRO A 59 -2.65 -5.80 14.46
CA PRO A 59 -3.82 -6.00 15.31
C PRO A 59 -5.05 -5.24 14.79
N LEU A 60 -6.22 -5.91 14.79
CA LEU A 60 -7.47 -5.38 14.23
C LEU A 60 -7.97 -4.09 14.90
N ASN A 61 -7.54 -3.82 16.14
CA ASN A 61 -7.89 -2.59 16.86
C ASN A 61 -7.03 -1.39 16.43
N GLU A 62 -5.99 -1.58 15.62
CA GLU A 62 -5.13 -0.53 15.09
C GLU A 62 -5.65 0.02 13.77
N LYS A 63 -5.17 1.21 13.43
CA LYS A 63 -5.31 1.74 12.07
C LYS A 63 -4.10 1.30 11.25
N LEU A 64 -4.33 1.00 9.98
CA LEU A 64 -3.30 0.60 9.04
C LEU A 64 -3.13 1.66 7.95
N VAL A 65 -1.88 2.03 7.68
CA VAL A 65 -1.50 2.84 6.51
C VAL A 65 -0.33 2.15 5.82
N VAL A 66 -0.45 1.93 4.51
CA VAL A 66 0.66 1.45 3.68
C VAL A 66 1.01 2.57 2.71
N LEU A 67 2.24 3.05 2.78
CA LEU A 67 2.75 4.16 1.98
C LEU A 67 4.09 3.80 1.35
N GLY A 68 4.52 4.60 0.39
CA GLY A 68 5.77 4.40 -0.34
C GLY A 68 5.51 4.26 -1.84
N ASP A 69 6.45 3.64 -2.53
CA ASP A 69 6.41 3.50 -3.99
C ASP A 69 6.10 2.04 -4.38
N PHE A 70 4.89 1.83 -4.87
CA PHE A 70 4.41 0.53 -5.32
C PHE A 70 4.85 0.19 -6.75
N ASN A 71 5.52 1.10 -7.46
CA ASN A 71 5.80 0.98 -8.89
C ASN A 71 4.53 0.60 -9.70
N ALA A 72 3.37 1.02 -9.20
CA ALA A 72 2.06 0.57 -9.63
C ALA A 72 1.31 1.71 -10.34
N ARG A 73 0.73 1.37 -11.49
CA ARG A 73 -0.28 2.20 -12.15
C ARG A 73 -1.58 1.41 -12.08
N VAL A 74 -2.58 1.96 -11.41
CA VAL A 74 -3.90 1.31 -11.25
C VAL A 74 -4.89 1.67 -12.36
N GLY A 75 -4.54 2.64 -13.21
CA GLY A 75 -5.38 3.08 -14.31
C GLY A 75 -6.54 3.99 -13.88
N ARG A 76 -7.39 4.37 -14.84
CA ARG A 76 -8.61 5.17 -14.61
C ARG A 76 -9.88 4.33 -14.51
N ASP A 77 -9.90 3.17 -15.15
CA ASP A 77 -11.10 2.35 -15.28
C ASP A 77 -11.37 1.58 -13.99
N ASN A 78 -12.30 2.10 -13.18
CA ASN A 78 -12.73 1.50 -11.92
C ASN A 78 -13.95 0.58 -12.08
N SER A 79 -14.40 0.26 -13.29
CA SER A 79 -15.60 -0.57 -13.49
C SER A 79 -15.45 -1.97 -12.89
N ALA A 80 -14.23 -2.51 -12.88
CA ALA A 80 -13.93 -3.84 -12.35
C ALA A 80 -13.54 -3.86 -10.86
N TRP A 81 -13.36 -2.70 -10.20
CA TRP A 81 -12.76 -2.64 -8.87
C TRP A 81 -13.37 -1.55 -8.00
N ASN A 82 -13.77 -1.89 -6.78
CA ASN A 82 -14.32 -0.94 -5.79
C ASN A 82 -13.27 -0.35 -4.82
N VAL A 83 -11.98 -0.61 -5.08
CA VAL A 83 -10.88 -0.28 -4.14
C VAL A 83 -10.16 1.04 -4.46
N PHE A 84 -10.55 1.74 -5.52
CA PHE A 84 -9.90 2.98 -5.93
C PHE A 84 -10.89 4.00 -6.52
N GLY A 85 -10.57 5.28 -6.36
CA GLY A 85 -11.41 6.41 -6.74
C GLY A 85 -11.31 6.83 -8.21
N ARG A 86 -12.13 7.80 -8.59
CA ARG A 86 -12.32 8.27 -9.98
C ARG A 86 -11.13 9.03 -10.59
N TYR A 87 -10.12 9.38 -9.80
CA TYR A 87 -8.99 10.22 -10.24
C TYR A 87 -7.77 9.41 -10.67
N GLY A 88 -7.91 8.10 -10.83
CA GLY A 88 -6.87 7.24 -11.42
C GLY A 88 -6.47 7.66 -12.85
N ILE A 89 -5.24 7.31 -13.25
CA ILE A 89 -4.61 7.79 -14.48
C ILE A 89 -3.93 6.64 -15.22
N GLY A 90 -3.97 6.72 -16.56
CA GLY A 90 -3.28 5.80 -17.44
C GLY A 90 -3.97 4.44 -17.52
N LYS A 91 -3.18 3.44 -17.91
CA LYS A 91 -3.59 2.03 -17.95
C LYS A 91 -2.99 1.29 -16.76
N VAL A 92 -3.71 0.28 -16.29
CA VAL A 92 -3.22 -0.60 -15.24
C VAL A 92 -1.96 -1.33 -15.73
N ASN A 93 -0.92 -1.42 -14.89
CA ASN A 93 0.26 -2.25 -15.14
C ASN A 93 0.23 -3.51 -14.24
N LYS A 94 1.18 -4.44 -14.42
CA LYS A 94 1.20 -5.69 -13.62
C LYS A 94 1.22 -5.44 -12.11
N ASN A 95 2.08 -4.55 -11.63
CA ASN A 95 2.11 -4.14 -10.21
C ASN A 95 0.77 -3.52 -9.76
N GLY A 96 0.12 -2.75 -10.63
CA GLY A 96 -1.22 -2.22 -10.40
C GLY A 96 -2.25 -3.32 -10.19
N LEU A 97 -2.23 -4.39 -10.99
CA LEU A 97 -3.13 -5.54 -10.80
C LEU A 97 -2.90 -6.24 -9.46
N HIS A 98 -1.65 -6.52 -9.10
CA HIS A 98 -1.33 -7.13 -7.79
C HIS A 98 -1.78 -6.25 -6.62
N LEU A 99 -1.56 -4.93 -6.71
CA LEU A 99 -2.03 -3.98 -5.71
C LEU A 99 -3.56 -3.95 -5.61
N LEU A 100 -4.27 -3.91 -6.72
CA LEU A 100 -5.74 -3.90 -6.75
C LEU A 100 -6.32 -5.19 -6.17
N GLN A 101 -5.76 -6.34 -6.53
CA GLN A 101 -6.18 -7.64 -6.00
C GLN A 101 -5.96 -7.72 -4.49
N MET A 102 -4.75 -7.39 -4.01
CA MET A 102 -4.46 -7.36 -2.58
C MET A 102 -5.39 -6.40 -1.83
N CYS A 103 -5.59 -5.18 -2.35
CA CYS A 103 -6.50 -4.22 -1.73
C CYS A 103 -7.94 -4.75 -1.67
N SER A 104 -8.41 -5.43 -2.72
CA SER A 104 -9.75 -6.01 -2.76
C SER A 104 -9.92 -7.12 -1.74
N GLU A 105 -8.92 -7.99 -1.59
CA GLU A 105 -8.95 -9.11 -0.66
C GLU A 105 -8.83 -8.68 0.80
N LEU A 106 -8.04 -7.63 1.07
CA LEU A 106 -7.77 -7.13 2.42
C LEU A 106 -8.68 -5.97 2.85
N GLY A 107 -9.63 -5.55 2.00
CA GLY A 107 -10.53 -4.43 2.28
C GLY A 107 -9.83 -3.08 2.40
N LEU A 108 -8.76 -2.88 1.62
CA LEU A 108 -7.97 -1.64 1.57
C LEU A 108 -8.39 -0.76 0.39
N ALA A 109 -8.01 0.52 0.46
CA ALA A 109 -8.31 1.50 -0.57
C ALA A 109 -7.05 2.21 -1.06
N VAL A 110 -6.93 2.42 -2.37
CA VAL A 110 -5.80 3.12 -2.99
C VAL A 110 -5.97 4.63 -2.87
N GLY A 111 -5.45 5.22 -1.79
CA GLY A 111 -5.70 6.62 -1.40
C GLY A 111 -5.51 7.68 -2.50
N ASN A 112 -4.42 7.61 -3.28
CA ASN A 112 -4.07 8.62 -4.30
C ASN A 112 -5.11 8.78 -5.42
N THR A 113 -6.00 7.80 -5.58
CA THR A 113 -7.04 7.84 -6.62
C THR A 113 -8.34 8.51 -6.17
N PHE A 114 -8.49 8.80 -4.88
CA PHE A 114 -9.67 9.45 -4.32
C PHE A 114 -9.59 10.98 -4.35
N PHE A 115 -8.41 11.54 -4.57
CA PHE A 115 -8.17 12.98 -4.54
C PHE A 115 -7.76 13.52 -5.91
N HIS A 116 -8.24 14.72 -6.24
CA HIS A 116 -7.82 15.40 -7.46
C HIS A 116 -6.42 16.00 -7.30
N HIS A 117 -5.42 15.38 -7.92
CA HIS A 117 -4.06 15.91 -7.96
C HIS A 117 -3.86 16.97 -9.04
N LYS A 118 -3.01 17.97 -8.79
CA LYS A 118 -2.53 18.91 -9.82
C LYS A 118 -1.79 18.11 -10.90
N LEU A 119 -1.86 18.54 -12.17
CA LEU A 119 -1.22 17.84 -13.30
C LEU A 119 0.28 17.58 -13.08
N LYS A 120 0.99 18.46 -12.37
CA LYS A 120 2.41 18.28 -12.04
C LYS A 120 2.73 17.15 -11.04
N HIS A 121 1.71 16.60 -10.39
CA HIS A 121 1.80 15.48 -9.44
C HIS A 121 1.06 14.24 -9.96
N LYS A 122 0.64 14.27 -11.23
CA LYS A 122 -0.05 13.20 -11.93
C LYS A 122 0.92 12.42 -12.81
#